data_AF-A0A504YCU7-F1
#
_entry.id   AF-A0A504YCU7-F1
#
_cell.length_a   1.000
_cell.length_b   1.000
_cell.length_c   1.000
_cell.angle_alpha   90.00
_cell.angle_beta   90.00
_cell.angle_gamma   90.00
#
_symmetry.space_group_name_H-M   'P 1'
#
loop_
_entity.id
_entity.type
_entity.pdbx_description
1 polymer ?
#
loop_
_entity_poly.entity_id
_entity_poly.type
_entity_poly.pdbx_seq_one_letter_code
_entity_poly.pdbx_strand_id
1 'polypeptide(L)'
;MCKAISSTFIVIVNILFVPIALALLIVGALLQWNQQMLVDRIVPSVVGDIDNENLREAADEVVSELLRFFASYGLFVFLCGLFLFILAFCGICGVCCKNKILLGIYESLLLVIFLALLVLTIVFGTRTAMFKNEVQEVIRKFIVNSYVMDNEKPPNAGLTLFINRMQQKHRCCGSYNYEDYHENRSFKNQNYMIPASCCKSIDDRECWRAPTNQNSYKNNGCFEFVWSLVNSYYEIILYTLIGLLLLTFVFVGIAIYLLIRYSKEELQTV
;
A
#
# COMPACT_ATOMS: atom_id res chain seq x y z
N MET A 1 -10.26 34.70 -23.74
CA MET A 1 -9.94 34.54 -22.30
C MET A 1 -9.93 33.07 -21.87
N CYS A 2 -10.99 32.29 -22.07
CA CYS A 2 -11.03 30.88 -21.61
C CYS A 2 -9.89 29.99 -22.12
N LYS A 3 -9.46 30.14 -23.39
CA LYS A 3 -8.33 29.36 -23.94
C LYS A 3 -7.02 29.61 -23.19
N ALA A 4 -6.66 30.88 -22.96
CA ALA A 4 -5.42 31.23 -22.29
C ALA A 4 -5.40 30.70 -20.84
N ILE A 5 -6.53 30.81 -20.13
CA ILE A 5 -6.67 30.30 -18.76
C ILE A 5 -6.50 28.78 -18.73
N SER A 6 -7.20 28.04 -19.61
CA SER A 6 -7.10 26.58 -19.71
C SER A 6 -5.68 26.11 -20.06
N SER A 7 -5.02 26.78 -21.01
CA SER A 7 -3.64 26.49 -21.40
C SER A 7 -2.66 26.73 -20.24
N THR A 8 -2.75 27.88 -19.58
CA THR A 8 -1.90 28.22 -18.44
C THR A 8 -2.09 27.24 -17.28
N PHE A 9 -3.33 26.83 -17.01
CA PHE A 9 -3.63 25.87 -15.95
C PHE A 9 -2.95 24.51 -16.19
N ILE A 10 -3.08 23.93 -17.39
CA ILE A 10 -2.43 22.65 -17.73
C ILE A 10 -0.92 22.76 -17.60
N VAL A 11 -0.31 23.85 -18.07
CA VAL A 11 1.14 24.03 -18.00
C VAL A 11 1.62 24.13 -16.54
N ILE A 12 0.96 24.94 -15.72
CA ILE A 12 1.34 25.10 -14.30
C ILE A 12 1.28 23.76 -13.57
N VAL A 13 0.18 23.02 -13.72
CA VAL A 13 0.01 21.73 -13.06
C VAL A 13 1.07 20.74 -13.52
N ASN A 14 1.33 20.63 -14.82
CA ASN A 14 2.33 19.70 -15.32
C ASN A 14 3.76 20.09 -14.90
N ILE A 15 4.08 21.39 -14.78
CA ILE A 15 5.36 21.86 -14.23
C ILE A 15 5.54 21.36 -12.79
N LEU A 16 4.49 21.35 -11.97
CA LEU A 16 4.55 20.81 -10.60
C LEU A 16 4.74 19.28 -10.59
N PHE A 17 4.25 18.56 -11.60
CA PHE A 17 4.45 17.12 -11.73
C PHE A 17 5.85 16.72 -12.19
N VAL A 18 6.56 17.56 -12.95
CA VAL A 18 7.93 17.26 -13.42
C VAL A 18 8.90 16.92 -12.28
N PRO A 19 9.07 17.71 -11.20
CA PRO A 19 10.01 17.36 -10.13
C PRO A 19 9.62 16.05 -9.43
N ILE A 20 8.33 15.77 -9.28
CA ILE A 20 7.83 14.51 -8.72
C ILE A 20 8.23 13.34 -9.63
N ALA A 21 8.00 13.47 -10.94
CA ALA A 21 8.34 12.44 -11.92
C ALA A 21 9.86 12.19 -11.97
N LEU A 22 10.67 13.25 -11.94
CA LEU A 22 12.14 13.15 -11.90
C LEU A 22 12.63 12.49 -10.60
N ALA A 23 12.03 12.82 -9.46
CA ALA A 23 12.35 12.18 -8.19
C ALA A 23 12.04 10.68 -8.23
N LEU A 24 10.88 10.28 -8.76
CA LEU A 24 10.51 8.87 -8.93
C LEU A 24 11.43 8.13 -9.90
N LEU A 25 11.85 8.77 -10.99
CA LEU A 25 12.83 8.22 -11.92
C LEU A 25 14.18 7.97 -11.23
N ILE A 26 14.70 8.96 -10.51
CA ILE A 26 15.98 8.86 -9.82
C ILE A 26 15.91 7.78 -8.73
N VAL A 27 14.89 7.83 -7.87
CA VAL A 27 14.70 6.86 -6.79
C VAL A 27 14.50 5.46 -7.34
N GLY A 28 13.65 5.28 -8.35
CA GLY A 28 13.42 3.99 -9.00
C GLY A 28 14.68 3.42 -9.66
N ALA A 29 15.47 4.26 -10.34
CA ALA A 29 16.74 3.84 -10.94
C ALA A 29 17.77 3.41 -9.89
N LEU A 30 17.87 4.15 -8.77
CA LEU A 30 18.73 3.78 -7.65
C LEU A 30 18.28 2.46 -7.02
N LEU A 31 16.98 2.29 -6.79
CA LEU A 31 16.42 1.06 -6.24
C LEU A 31 16.62 -0.14 -7.18
N GLN A 32 16.61 0.06 -8.50
CA GLN A 32 16.72 -1.03 -9.46
C GLN A 32 18.18 -1.43 -9.76
N TRP A 33 19.06 -0.45 -9.95
CA TRP A 33 20.41 -0.68 -10.48
C TRP A 33 21.54 -0.36 -9.51
N ASN A 34 21.28 0.34 -8.40
CA ASN A 34 22.33 0.76 -7.47
C ASN A 34 21.95 0.57 -6.00
N GLN A 35 21.40 -0.61 -5.68
CA GLN A 35 20.95 -0.96 -4.33
C GLN A 35 22.08 -0.90 -3.28
N GLN A 36 23.31 -1.23 -3.68
CA GLN A 36 24.49 -1.19 -2.78
C GLN A 36 24.72 0.22 -2.25
N MET A 37 24.63 1.24 -3.11
CA MET A 37 24.80 2.63 -2.69
C MET A 37 23.71 3.11 -1.72
N LEU A 38 22.47 2.60 -1.88
CA LEU A 38 21.38 2.90 -0.95
C LEU A 38 21.63 2.25 0.42
N VAL A 39 22.06 0.99 0.45
CA VAL A 39 22.40 0.29 1.70
C VAL A 39 23.56 1.00 2.40
N ASP A 40 24.64 1.28 1.69
CA ASP A 40 25.87 1.87 2.26
C ASP A 40 25.68 3.31 2.76
N ARG A 41 24.69 4.04 2.25
CA ARG A 41 24.42 5.44 2.64
C ARG A 41 23.25 5.58 3.60
N ILE A 42 22.13 4.89 3.36
CA ILE A 42 20.91 5.07 4.15
C ILE A 42 21.03 4.36 5.48
N VAL A 43 21.56 3.13 5.50
CA VAL A 43 21.65 2.33 6.73
C VAL A 43 22.47 3.06 7.80
N PRO A 44 23.69 3.58 7.53
CA PRO A 44 24.47 4.28 8.55
C PRO A 44 23.84 5.61 8.97
N SER A 45 23.13 6.31 8.07
CA SER A 45 22.46 7.58 8.41
C SER A 45 21.21 7.40 9.28
N VAL A 46 20.53 6.27 9.16
CA VAL A 46 19.32 5.98 9.96
C VAL A 46 19.66 5.31 11.28
N VAL A 47 20.66 4.42 11.27
CA VAL A 47 21.03 3.57 12.41
C VAL A 47 22.21 4.15 13.21
N GLY A 48 22.97 5.08 12.64
CA GLY A 48 24.18 5.66 13.25
C GLY A 48 23.94 6.50 14.51
N ASP A 49 22.72 7.01 14.72
CA ASP A 49 22.35 7.79 15.92
C ASP A 49 21.90 6.90 17.10
N ILE A 50 21.89 5.56 16.94
CA ILE A 50 21.43 4.62 17.96
C ILE A 50 22.61 4.11 18.78
N ASP A 51 22.75 4.62 20.01
CA ASP A 51 23.79 4.20 20.97
C ASP A 51 23.59 2.80 21.55
N ASN A 52 22.36 2.26 21.53
CA ASN A 52 22.03 0.97 22.11
C ASN A 52 22.23 -0.17 21.10
N GLU A 53 23.22 -1.01 21.34
CA GLU A 53 23.65 -2.09 20.42
C GLU A 53 22.50 -3.06 20.06
N ASN A 54 21.69 -3.47 21.03
CA ASN A 54 20.54 -4.36 20.79
C ASN A 54 19.46 -3.70 19.91
N LEU A 55 19.24 -2.39 20.10
CA LEU A 55 18.28 -1.63 19.29
C LEU A 55 18.84 -1.36 17.89
N ARG A 56 20.16 -1.19 17.80
CA ARG A 56 20.90 -0.99 16.55
C ARG A 56 20.81 -2.23 15.66
N GLU A 57 20.99 -3.42 16.23
CA GLU A 57 20.83 -4.69 15.50
C GLU A 57 19.39 -4.88 15.00
N ALA A 58 18.39 -4.63 15.84
CA ALA A 58 16.98 -4.72 15.43
C ALA A 58 16.61 -3.67 14.36
N ALA A 59 17.14 -2.45 14.46
CA ALA A 59 16.92 -1.41 13.47
C ALA A 59 17.61 -1.73 12.13
N ASP A 60 18.83 -2.28 12.16
CA ASP A 60 19.57 -2.70 10.97
C ASP A 60 18.84 -3.80 10.20
N GLU A 61 18.33 -4.82 10.92
CA GLU A 61 17.53 -5.89 10.34
C GLU A 61 16.27 -5.33 9.65
N VAL A 62 15.50 -4.50 10.36
CA VAL A 62 14.26 -3.89 9.83
C VAL A 62 14.54 -2.98 8.63
N VAL A 63 15.57 -2.13 8.69
CA VAL A 63 15.92 -1.23 7.58
C VAL A 63 16.39 -2.03 6.37
N SER A 64 17.16 -3.09 6.57
CA SER A 64 17.62 -3.95 5.46
C SER A 64 16.46 -4.69 4.80
N GLU A 65 15.49 -5.20 5.56
CA GLU A 65 14.28 -5.81 5.04
C GLU A 65 13.42 -4.80 4.27
N LEU A 66 13.22 -3.60 4.83
CA LEU A 66 12.51 -2.52 4.15
C LEU A 66 13.19 -2.13 2.85
N LEU A 67 14.52 -1.99 2.83
CA LEU A 67 15.26 -1.66 1.63
C LEU A 67 15.13 -2.75 0.57
N ARG A 68 15.22 -4.04 0.94
CA ARG A 68 15.00 -5.17 0.03
C ARG A 68 13.58 -5.22 -0.52
N PHE A 69 12.60 -4.89 0.31
CA PHE A 69 11.21 -4.77 -0.11
C PHE A 69 11.07 -3.67 -1.16
N PHE A 70 11.53 -2.44 -0.90
CA PHE A 70 11.45 -1.33 -1.85
C PHE A 70 12.28 -1.57 -3.12
N ALA A 71 13.44 -2.19 -2.99
CA ALA A 71 14.30 -2.64 -4.08
C ALA A 71 13.54 -3.52 -5.07
N SER A 72 12.70 -4.43 -4.57
CA SER A 72 11.90 -5.33 -5.40
C SER A 72 10.85 -4.59 -6.24
N TYR A 73 10.47 -3.38 -5.83
CA TYR A 73 9.57 -2.49 -6.58
C TYR A 73 10.32 -1.38 -7.33
N GLY A 74 11.65 -1.37 -7.34
CA GLY A 74 12.47 -0.32 -7.95
C GLY A 74 12.13 -0.11 -9.44
N LEU A 75 12.03 -1.18 -10.21
CA LEU A 75 11.62 -1.14 -11.61
C LEU A 75 10.23 -0.51 -11.79
N PHE A 76 9.26 -0.88 -10.95
CA PHE A 76 7.91 -0.33 -11.03
C PHE A 76 7.90 1.17 -10.76
N VAL A 77 8.60 1.62 -9.71
CA VAL A 77 8.75 3.03 -9.37
C VAL A 77 9.40 3.81 -10.52
N PHE A 78 10.44 3.25 -11.13
CA PHE A 78 11.10 3.84 -12.29
C PHE A 78 10.15 4.01 -13.47
N LEU A 79 9.40 2.96 -13.83
CA LEU A 79 8.43 3.00 -14.93
C LEU A 79 7.30 4.01 -14.68
N CYS A 80 6.80 4.10 -13.44
CA CYS A 80 5.83 5.13 -13.05
C CYS A 80 6.40 6.54 -13.21
N GLY A 81 7.64 6.77 -12.76
CA GLY A 81 8.33 8.05 -12.93
C GLY A 81 8.48 8.42 -14.41
N LEU A 82 8.89 7.46 -15.25
CA LEU A 82 9.05 7.65 -16.69
C LEU A 82 7.72 8.00 -17.35
N PHE A 83 6.66 7.27 -17.02
CA PHE A 83 5.32 7.53 -17.53
C PHE A 83 4.82 8.92 -17.15
N LEU A 84 4.96 9.33 -15.89
CA LEU A 84 4.57 10.66 -15.42
C LEU A 84 5.39 11.76 -16.09
N PHE A 85 6.69 11.53 -16.33
CA PHE A 85 7.54 12.49 -17.03
C PHE A 85 7.10 12.68 -18.48
N ILE A 86 6.82 11.59 -19.21
CA ILE A 86 6.31 11.65 -20.59
C ILE A 86 4.97 12.39 -20.63
N LEU A 87 4.06 12.07 -19.71
CA LEU A 87 2.77 12.73 -19.59
C LEU A 87 2.94 14.24 -19.36
N ALA A 88 3.76 14.64 -18.40
CA ALA A 88 4.01 16.05 -18.09
C ALA A 88 4.68 16.79 -19.26
N PHE A 89 5.67 16.16 -19.91
CA PHE A 89 6.35 16.70 -21.08
C PHE A 89 5.39 16.92 -22.25
N CYS A 90 4.56 15.92 -22.59
CA CYS A 90 3.55 16.06 -23.64
C CYS A 90 2.53 17.16 -23.32
N GLY A 91 2.10 17.29 -22.06
CA GLY A 91 1.18 18.36 -21.63
C GLY A 91 1.77 19.76 -21.81
N ILE A 92 3.00 19.97 -21.33
CA ILE A 92 3.70 21.27 -21.43
C ILE A 92 4.00 21.60 -22.90
N CYS A 93 4.68 20.71 -23.62
CA CYS A 93 5.07 20.94 -25.01
C CYS A 93 3.87 20.99 -25.95
N GLY A 94 2.82 20.21 -25.72
CA GLY A 94 1.59 20.25 -26.51
C GLY A 94 0.93 21.64 -26.47
N VAL A 95 0.90 22.27 -25.30
CA VAL A 95 0.35 23.62 -25.13
C VAL A 95 1.33 24.70 -25.61
N CYS A 96 2.58 24.67 -25.15
CA CYS A 96 3.58 25.72 -25.44
C CYS A 96 3.98 25.75 -26.92
N CYS A 97 4.18 24.59 -27.54
CA CYS A 97 4.52 24.49 -28.96
C CYS A 97 3.28 24.51 -29.87
N LYS A 98 2.07 24.61 -29.31
CA LYS A 98 0.79 24.50 -30.03
C LYS A 98 0.73 23.25 -30.94
N ASN A 99 1.35 22.15 -30.50
CA ASN A 99 1.45 20.92 -31.28
C ASN A 99 0.31 19.96 -30.91
N LYS A 100 -0.59 19.74 -31.87
CA LYS A 100 -1.78 18.90 -31.69
C LYS A 100 -1.47 17.43 -31.46
N ILE A 101 -0.38 16.92 -32.04
CA ILE A 101 0.00 15.52 -31.87
C ILE A 101 0.45 15.29 -30.44
N LEU A 102 1.31 16.15 -29.89
CA LEU A 102 1.74 16.08 -28.49
C LEU A 102 0.57 16.26 -27.52
N LEU A 103 -0.33 17.21 -27.81
CA LEU A 103 -1.53 17.42 -27.00
C LEU A 103 -2.51 16.23 -27.10
N GLY A 104 -2.61 15.59 -28.27
CA GLY A 104 -3.42 14.38 -28.48
C GLY A 104 -2.86 13.15 -27.78
N ILE A 105 -1.53 13.00 -27.71
CA ILE A 105 -0.88 11.96 -26.91
C ILE A 105 -1.17 12.20 -25.43
N TYR A 106 -0.99 13.44 -24.94
CA TYR A 106 -1.33 13.81 -23.56
C TYR A 106 -2.78 13.46 -23.21
N GLU A 107 -3.72 13.84 -24.08
CA GLU A 107 -5.14 13.53 -23.92
C GLU A 107 -5.42 12.03 -23.90
N SER A 108 -4.80 11.28 -24.82
CA SER A 108 -4.96 9.81 -24.89
C SER A 108 -4.47 9.14 -23.61
N LEU A 109 -3.33 9.58 -23.06
CA LEU A 109 -2.79 9.08 -21.80
C LEU A 109 -3.69 9.42 -20.61
N LEU A 110 -4.21 10.64 -20.54
CA LEU A 110 -5.17 11.04 -19.50
C LEU A 110 -6.45 10.20 -19.56
N LEU A 111 -6.95 9.89 -20.76
CA LEU A 111 -8.13 9.07 -20.96
C LEU A 111 -7.90 7.63 -20.46
N VAL A 112 -6.72 7.05 -20.72
CA VAL A 112 -6.34 5.74 -20.18
C VAL A 112 -6.32 5.76 -18.65
N ILE A 113 -5.73 6.80 -18.04
CA ILE A 113 -5.71 6.97 -16.57
C ILE A 113 -7.14 7.11 -16.03
N PHE A 114 -7.99 7.91 -16.67
CA PHE A 114 -9.37 8.09 -16.28
C PHE A 114 -10.14 6.76 -16.28
N LEU A 115 -10.01 5.96 -17.35
CA LEU A 115 -10.64 4.64 -17.42
C LEU A 115 -10.11 3.69 -16.36
N ALA A 116 -8.79 3.68 -16.11
CA ALA A 116 -8.20 2.88 -15.06
C ALA A 116 -8.73 3.27 -13.67
N LEU A 117 -8.78 4.58 -13.37
CA LEU A 117 -9.35 5.09 -12.12
C LEU A 117 -10.84 4.77 -11.99
N LEU A 118 -11.60 4.81 -13.08
CA LEU A 118 -13.02 4.47 -13.08
C LEU A 118 -13.20 3.00 -12.69
N VAL A 119 -12.47 2.09 -13.34
CA VAL A 119 -12.52 0.65 -13.02
C VAL A 119 -12.09 0.40 -11.57
N LEU A 120 -10.98 0.99 -11.13
CA LEU A 120 -10.50 0.84 -9.75
C LEU A 120 -11.53 1.35 -8.74
N THR A 121 -12.11 2.53 -8.98
CA THR A 121 -13.13 3.12 -8.09
C THR A 121 -14.38 2.25 -8.02
N ILE A 122 -14.83 1.68 -9.15
CA ILE A 122 -15.99 0.77 -9.16
C ILE A 122 -15.66 -0.52 -8.41
N VAL A 123 -14.49 -1.13 -8.65
CA VAL A 123 -14.08 -2.37 -7.99
C VAL A 123 -13.96 -2.16 -6.48
N PHE A 124 -13.23 -1.13 -6.04
CA PHE A 124 -13.15 -0.78 -4.61
C PHE A 124 -14.51 -0.36 -4.03
N GLY A 125 -15.35 0.36 -4.78
CA GLY A 125 -16.66 0.76 -4.27
C GLY A 125 -17.63 -0.42 -4.08
N THR A 126 -17.53 -1.46 -4.92
CA THR A 126 -18.53 -2.55 -4.96
C THR A 126 -18.06 -3.86 -4.34
N ARG A 127 -16.74 -4.09 -4.23
CA ARG A 127 -16.15 -5.36 -3.76
C ARG A 127 -15.62 -5.29 -2.33
N THR A 128 -16.14 -4.39 -1.49
CA THR A 128 -15.73 -4.27 -0.07
C THR A 128 -15.82 -5.60 0.68
N ALA A 129 -16.86 -6.39 0.44
CA ALA A 129 -17.01 -7.70 1.07
C ALA A 129 -15.91 -8.70 0.65
N MET A 130 -15.48 -8.67 -0.63
CA MET A 130 -14.36 -9.51 -1.06
C MET A 130 -13.06 -9.05 -0.41
N PHE A 131 -12.82 -7.73 -0.35
CA PHE A 131 -11.63 -7.20 0.33
C PHE A 131 -11.63 -7.57 1.82
N LYS A 132 -12.78 -7.49 2.49
CA LYS A 132 -12.98 -7.96 3.87
C LYS A 132 -12.57 -9.43 4.01
N ASN A 133 -13.01 -10.30 3.09
CA ASN A 133 -12.66 -11.72 3.09
C ASN A 133 -11.17 -11.99 2.76
N GLU A 134 -10.52 -11.18 1.93
CA GLU A 134 -9.09 -11.31 1.67
C GLU A 134 -8.26 -10.92 2.91
N VAL A 135 -8.65 -9.86 3.62
CA VAL A 135 -7.99 -9.46 4.88
C VAL A 135 -8.13 -10.56 5.94
N GLN A 136 -9.32 -11.16 6.06
CA GLN A 136 -9.59 -12.40 6.81
C GLN A 136 -8.53 -13.48 6.51
N GLU A 137 -8.41 -13.83 5.23
CA GLU A 137 -7.59 -14.94 4.78
C GLU A 137 -6.10 -14.67 4.97
N VAL A 138 -5.67 -13.42 4.85
CA VAL A 138 -4.29 -13.02 5.16
C VAL A 138 -3.96 -13.29 6.63
N ILE A 139 -4.86 -12.93 7.55
CA ILE A 139 -4.67 -13.19 8.99
C ILE A 139 -4.66 -14.69 9.26
N ARG A 140 -5.62 -15.43 8.71
CA ARG A 140 -5.70 -16.89 8.85
C ARG A 140 -4.45 -17.57 8.32
N LYS A 141 -4.00 -17.25 7.10
CA LYS A 141 -2.78 -17.80 6.50
C LYS A 141 -1.54 -17.48 7.32
N PHE A 142 -1.46 -16.29 7.90
CA PHE A 142 -0.37 -15.95 8.82
C PHE A 142 -0.41 -16.85 10.07
N ILE A 143 -1.58 -17.01 10.70
CA ILE A 143 -1.74 -17.89 11.87
C ILE A 143 -1.41 -19.33 11.52
N VAL A 144 -1.81 -19.85 10.37
CA VAL A 144 -1.59 -21.25 9.99
C VAL A 144 -0.13 -21.53 9.62
N ASN A 145 0.53 -20.62 8.89
CA ASN A 145 1.82 -20.91 8.26
C ASN A 145 3.03 -20.26 8.95
N SER A 146 2.85 -19.08 9.54
CA SER A 146 3.96 -18.22 9.96
C SER A 146 3.98 -17.93 11.46
N TYR A 147 2.85 -18.11 12.14
CA TYR A 147 2.77 -17.96 13.58
C TYR A 147 3.52 -19.13 14.24
N VAL A 148 4.71 -18.84 14.72
CA VAL A 148 5.49 -19.76 15.54
C VAL A 148 5.29 -19.34 16.98
N MET A 149 4.97 -20.28 17.85
CA MET A 149 4.84 -20.06 19.28
C MET A 149 5.19 -21.33 20.05
N ASP A 150 5.92 -21.14 21.13
CA ASP A 150 6.04 -22.09 22.23
C ASP A 150 5.59 -21.33 23.47
N ASN A 151 4.53 -21.80 24.14
CA ASN A 151 4.00 -21.15 25.34
C ASN A 151 5.06 -21.11 26.48
N GLU A 152 6.07 -21.98 26.42
CA GLU A 152 7.19 -22.01 27.37
C GLU A 152 8.37 -21.12 26.93
N LYS A 153 8.48 -20.83 25.64
CA LYS A 153 9.51 -19.97 25.03
C LYS A 153 8.89 -19.09 23.94
N PRO A 154 8.18 -18.01 24.33
CA PRO A 154 7.53 -17.16 23.35
C PRO A 154 8.57 -16.58 22.39
N PRO A 155 8.42 -16.77 21.06
CA PRO A 155 9.36 -16.24 20.11
C PRO A 155 9.20 -14.73 19.97
N ASN A 156 10.32 -14.06 19.69
CA ASN A 156 10.41 -12.61 19.58
C ASN A 156 10.12 -12.10 18.15
N ALA A 157 9.37 -12.85 17.34
CA ALA A 157 8.99 -12.39 16.01
C ALA A 157 7.93 -11.29 16.11
N GLY A 158 8.18 -10.14 15.47
CA GLY A 158 7.36 -8.93 15.61
C GLY A 158 5.86 -9.15 15.33
N LEU A 159 5.52 -9.90 14.28
CA LEU A 159 4.13 -10.15 13.91
C LEU A 159 3.42 -11.14 14.85
N THR A 160 4.14 -12.13 15.40
CA THR A 160 3.63 -13.01 16.46
C THR A 160 3.31 -12.20 17.71
N LEU A 161 4.20 -11.30 18.14
CA LEU A 161 3.99 -10.40 19.29
C LEU A 161 2.76 -9.51 19.11
N PHE A 162 2.58 -8.95 17.90
CA PHE A 162 1.40 -8.15 17.57
C PHE A 162 0.11 -8.95 17.75
N ILE A 163 0.06 -10.17 17.18
CA ILE A 163 -1.11 -11.06 17.27
C ILE A 163 -1.41 -11.43 18.74
N ASN A 164 -0.40 -11.73 19.55
CA ASN A 164 -0.59 -12.00 20.97
C ASN A 164 -1.16 -10.82 21.75
N ARG A 165 -0.59 -9.64 21.52
CA ARG A 165 -1.03 -8.43 22.19
C ARG A 165 -2.45 -8.06 21.80
N MET A 166 -2.79 -8.23 20.52
CA MET A 166 -4.14 -8.04 20.01
C MET A 166 -5.12 -9.00 20.69
N GLN A 167 -4.84 -10.29 20.72
CA GLN A 167 -5.70 -11.30 21.36
C GLN A 167 -5.99 -11.00 22.84
N GLN A 168 -4.96 -10.65 23.60
CA GLN A 168 -5.11 -10.27 25.01
C GLN A 168 -5.90 -8.96 25.18
N LYS A 169 -5.50 -7.91 24.44
CA LYS A 169 -6.10 -6.58 24.58
C LYS A 169 -7.56 -6.55 24.13
N HIS A 170 -7.89 -7.27 23.06
CA HIS A 170 -9.22 -7.29 22.46
C HIS A 170 -10.04 -8.53 22.81
N ARG A 171 -9.53 -9.40 23.70
CA ARG A 171 -10.24 -10.56 24.24
C ARG A 171 -10.80 -11.44 23.13
N CYS A 172 -9.93 -11.79 22.18
CA CYS A 172 -10.23 -12.57 20.99
C CYS A 172 -9.16 -13.66 20.78
N CYS A 173 -9.44 -14.62 19.91
CA CYS A 173 -8.57 -15.76 19.61
C CYS A 173 -8.71 -16.19 18.16
N GLY A 174 -7.59 -16.26 17.44
CA GLY A 174 -7.55 -16.62 16.02
C GLY A 174 -8.14 -15.56 15.09
N SER A 175 -8.41 -15.91 13.84
CA SER A 175 -9.06 -15.04 12.86
C SER A 175 -10.56 -14.95 13.12
N TYR A 176 -11.30 -16.03 12.86
CA TYR A 176 -12.70 -16.21 13.24
C TYR A 176 -12.86 -16.84 14.62
N ASN A 177 -12.00 -17.81 14.93
CA ASN A 177 -12.00 -18.56 16.18
C ASN A 177 -10.65 -19.25 16.37
N TYR A 178 -10.52 -19.96 17.48
CA TYR A 178 -9.30 -20.70 17.85
C TYR A 178 -8.89 -21.86 16.92
N GLU A 179 -9.77 -22.34 16.03
CA GLU A 179 -9.51 -23.53 15.20
C GLU A 179 -8.38 -23.30 14.19
N ASP A 180 -8.06 -22.05 13.86
CA ASP A 180 -6.92 -21.72 13.01
C ASP A 180 -5.59 -22.28 13.57
N TYR A 181 -5.46 -22.40 14.88
CA TYR A 181 -4.27 -22.99 15.51
C TYR A 181 -4.19 -24.51 15.35
N HIS A 182 -5.32 -25.20 15.15
CA HIS A 182 -5.30 -26.64 14.89
C HIS A 182 -4.63 -26.98 13.55
N GLU A 183 -4.71 -26.08 12.57
CA GLU A 183 -4.07 -26.24 11.27
C GLU A 183 -2.57 -25.90 11.30
N ASN A 184 -2.14 -25.10 12.28
CA ASN A 184 -0.76 -24.66 12.44
C ASN A 184 0.17 -25.82 12.88
N ARG A 185 1.29 -25.96 12.18
CA ARG A 185 2.28 -27.03 12.43
C ARG A 185 2.92 -26.98 13.82
N SER A 186 3.08 -25.79 14.38
CA SER A 186 3.67 -25.59 15.72
C SER A 186 2.80 -26.23 16.80
N PHE A 187 1.48 -26.13 16.67
CA PHE A 187 0.52 -26.69 17.63
C PHE A 187 0.23 -28.17 17.39
N LYS A 188 0.29 -28.65 16.14
CA LYS A 188 0.10 -30.08 15.82
C LYS A 188 1.06 -31.03 16.54
N ASN A 189 2.28 -30.56 16.82
CA ASN A 189 3.32 -31.36 17.46
C ASN A 189 3.45 -31.06 18.97
N GLN A 190 2.58 -30.22 19.52
CA GLN A 190 2.59 -29.82 20.93
C GLN A 190 1.32 -30.30 21.64
N ASN A 191 1.36 -30.36 22.98
CA ASN A 191 0.18 -30.69 23.79
C ASN A 191 -0.77 -29.50 23.98
N TYR A 192 -0.63 -28.42 23.20
CA TYR A 192 -1.39 -27.18 23.32
C TYR A 192 -2.34 -27.01 22.13
N MET A 193 -3.58 -26.59 22.40
CA MET A 193 -4.59 -26.30 21.37
C MET A 193 -4.57 -24.83 20.95
N ILE A 194 -4.20 -23.93 21.86
CA ILE A 194 -4.20 -22.48 21.65
C ILE A 194 -2.95 -21.83 22.25
N PRO A 195 -2.54 -20.65 21.76
CA PRO A 195 -1.50 -19.88 22.42
C PRO A 195 -1.99 -19.34 23.77
N ALA A 196 -1.05 -19.12 24.69
CA ALA A 196 -1.32 -18.52 26.00
C ALA A 196 -2.03 -17.16 25.91
N SER A 197 -1.77 -16.41 24.82
CA SER A 197 -2.43 -15.13 24.53
C SER A 197 -3.93 -15.23 24.24
N CYS A 198 -4.49 -16.42 23.99
CA CYS A 198 -5.94 -16.65 23.89
C CYS A 198 -6.62 -16.90 25.27
N CYS A 199 -5.85 -17.12 26.33
CA CYS A 199 -6.36 -17.43 27.66
C CYS A 199 -6.64 -16.17 28.48
N LYS A 200 -7.60 -16.21 29.41
CA LYS A 200 -7.87 -15.09 30.32
C LYS A 200 -6.71 -14.84 31.29
N SER A 201 -6.02 -15.92 31.67
CA SER A 201 -4.77 -15.89 32.39
C SER A 201 -3.69 -16.53 31.53
N ILE A 202 -2.57 -15.84 31.33
CA ILE A 202 -1.51 -16.29 30.42
C ILE A 202 -0.87 -17.58 30.94
N ASP A 203 -0.72 -17.75 32.27
CA ASP A 203 -0.07 -18.91 32.88
C ASP A 203 -1.01 -20.12 33.09
N ASP A 204 -2.25 -20.05 32.60
CA ASP A 204 -3.24 -21.12 32.73
C ASP A 204 -2.93 -22.28 31.77
N ARG A 205 -2.13 -23.22 32.25
CA ARG A 205 -1.76 -24.44 31.52
C ARG A 205 -2.96 -25.33 31.19
N GLU A 206 -4.05 -25.25 31.94
CA GLU A 206 -5.27 -25.99 31.62
C GLU A 206 -5.94 -25.37 30.40
N CYS A 207 -6.04 -24.03 30.35
CA CYS A 207 -6.55 -23.31 29.19
C CYS A 207 -5.76 -23.59 27.90
N TRP A 208 -4.43 -23.71 27.98
CA TRP A 208 -3.60 -24.01 26.80
C TRP A 208 -3.97 -25.34 26.16
N ARG A 209 -4.38 -26.34 26.95
CA ARG A 209 -4.69 -27.71 26.49
C ARG A 209 -6.18 -27.96 26.30
N ALA A 210 -7.01 -27.35 27.13
CA ALA A 210 -8.46 -27.54 27.20
C ALA A 210 -9.18 -26.18 27.32
N PRO A 211 -9.23 -25.39 26.24
CA PRO A 211 -9.87 -24.09 26.27
C PRO A 211 -11.40 -24.19 26.39
N THR A 212 -11.96 -23.45 27.34
CA THR A 212 -13.39 -23.29 27.59
C THR A 212 -13.78 -21.81 27.47
N ASN A 213 -15.08 -21.51 27.37
CA ASN A 213 -15.56 -20.12 27.35
C ASN A 213 -15.31 -19.38 28.68
N GLN A 214 -15.02 -20.15 29.74
CA GLN A 214 -14.79 -19.60 31.08
C GLN A 214 -13.33 -19.20 31.29
N ASN A 215 -12.37 -19.94 30.72
CA ASN A 215 -10.93 -19.67 30.87
C ASN A 215 -10.27 -19.03 29.62
N SER A 216 -10.97 -18.95 28.48
CA SER A 216 -10.40 -18.46 27.20
C SER A 216 -11.34 -17.54 26.42
N TYR A 217 -10.81 -16.94 25.36
CA TYR A 217 -11.55 -16.14 24.36
C TYR A 217 -11.83 -16.90 23.06
N LYS A 218 -11.86 -18.24 23.10
CA LYS A 218 -11.80 -19.11 21.92
C LYS A 218 -12.86 -18.89 20.83
N ASN A 219 -14.04 -18.38 21.20
CA ASN A 219 -15.17 -18.17 20.27
C ASN A 219 -15.20 -16.77 19.65
N ASN A 220 -14.36 -15.85 20.13
CA ASN A 220 -14.34 -14.48 19.65
C ASN A 220 -13.18 -14.30 18.67
N GLY A 221 -13.46 -14.22 17.37
CA GLY A 221 -12.42 -13.96 16.37
C GLY A 221 -11.83 -12.56 16.48
N CYS A 222 -10.53 -12.42 16.20
CA CYS A 222 -9.87 -11.10 16.19
C CYS A 222 -10.13 -10.31 14.89
N PHE A 223 -10.72 -10.94 13.88
CA PHE A 223 -10.89 -10.33 12.57
C PHE A 223 -11.68 -9.02 12.58
N GLU A 224 -12.80 -8.93 13.31
CA GLU A 224 -13.60 -7.70 13.32
C GLU A 224 -12.84 -6.49 13.86
N PHE A 225 -11.93 -6.71 14.82
CA PHE A 225 -11.02 -5.66 15.28
C PHE A 225 -10.02 -5.27 14.19
N VAL A 226 -9.37 -6.24 13.54
CA VAL A 226 -8.44 -5.94 12.44
C VAL A 226 -9.15 -5.21 11.30
N TRP A 227 -10.36 -5.66 10.95
CA TRP A 227 -11.20 -5.00 9.98
C TRP A 227 -11.53 -3.57 10.38
N SER A 228 -11.83 -3.30 11.66
CA SER A 228 -12.09 -1.93 12.12
C SER A 228 -10.91 -0.99 11.90
N LEU A 229 -9.67 -1.47 12.02
CA LEU A 229 -8.47 -0.70 11.73
C LEU A 229 -8.29 -0.49 10.21
N VAL A 230 -8.45 -1.56 9.44
CA VAL A 230 -8.24 -1.54 7.98
C VAL A 230 -9.34 -0.74 7.26
N ASN A 231 -10.58 -0.80 7.76
CA ASN A 231 -11.73 -0.14 7.15
C ASN A 231 -11.55 1.37 7.07
N SER A 232 -10.94 2.01 8.08
CA SER A 232 -10.62 3.44 8.03
C SER A 232 -9.69 3.78 6.87
N TYR A 233 -8.64 2.98 6.66
CA TYR A 233 -7.74 3.17 5.51
C TYR A 233 -8.43 2.86 4.18
N TYR A 234 -9.28 1.84 4.14
CA TYR A 234 -10.06 1.49 2.97
C TYR A 234 -10.97 2.64 2.52
N GLU A 235 -11.69 3.26 3.46
CA GLU A 235 -12.54 4.42 3.18
C GLU A 235 -11.73 5.61 2.69
N ILE A 236 -10.57 5.90 3.32
CA ILE A 236 -9.67 6.97 2.86
C ILE A 236 -9.19 6.73 1.42
N ILE A 237 -8.80 5.49 1.10
CA ILE A 237 -8.38 5.11 -0.26
C ILE A 237 -9.55 5.31 -1.24
N LEU A 238 -10.76 4.86 -0.89
CA LEU A 238 -11.94 5.02 -1.74
C LEU A 238 -12.25 6.49 -2.03
N TYR A 239 -12.25 7.35 -1.01
CA TYR A 239 -12.47 8.79 -1.21
C TYR A 239 -11.36 9.43 -2.04
N THR A 240 -10.12 9.00 -1.86
CA THR A 240 -8.98 9.46 -2.67
C THR A 240 -9.15 9.06 -4.13
N LEU A 241 -9.58 7.83 -4.42
CA LEU A 241 -9.87 7.35 -5.78
C LEU A 241 -10.99 8.17 -6.44
N ILE A 242 -12.09 8.42 -5.72
CA ILE A 242 -13.19 9.26 -6.23
C ILE A 242 -12.70 10.68 -6.53
N GLY A 243 -11.92 11.27 -5.63
CA GLY A 243 -11.35 12.61 -5.82
C GLY A 243 -10.45 12.69 -7.06
N LEU A 244 -9.55 11.71 -7.23
CA LEU A 244 -8.67 11.62 -8.39
C LEU A 244 -9.45 11.37 -9.69
N LEU A 245 -10.51 10.57 -9.65
CA LEU A 245 -11.37 10.33 -10.80
C LEU A 245 -12.04 11.63 -11.28
N LEU A 246 -12.64 12.40 -10.35
CA LEU A 246 -13.28 13.68 -10.65
C LEU A 246 -12.26 14.71 -11.16
N LEU A 247 -11.09 14.77 -10.53
CA LEU A 247 -10.01 15.66 -10.97
C LEU A 247 -9.56 15.32 -12.39
N THR A 248 -9.34 14.04 -12.69
CA THR A 248 -8.91 13.58 -14.02
C THR A 248 -9.98 13.85 -15.07
N PHE A 249 -11.27 13.68 -14.73
CA PHE A 249 -12.39 14.05 -15.60
C PHE A 249 -12.35 15.53 -16.02
N VAL A 250 -12.05 16.43 -15.08
CA VAL A 250 -11.87 17.85 -15.39
C VAL A 250 -10.69 18.08 -16.32
N PHE A 251 -9.54 17.42 -16.08
CA PHE A 251 -8.37 17.54 -16.96
C PHE A 251 -8.63 17.07 -18.38
N VAL A 252 -9.28 15.91 -18.54
CA VAL A 252 -9.73 15.37 -19.84
C VAL A 252 -10.64 16.39 -20.54
N GLY A 253 -11.65 16.93 -19.85
CA GLY A 253 -12.55 17.94 -20.43
C GLY A 253 -11.82 19.20 -20.91
N ILE A 254 -10.86 19.71 -20.13
CA ILE A 254 -10.05 20.88 -20.49
C ILE A 254 -9.15 20.57 -21.69
N ALA A 255 -8.48 19.42 -21.71
CA ALA A 255 -7.55 19.04 -22.77
C ALA A 255 -8.27 18.74 -24.09
N ILE A 256 -9.44 18.06 -24.07
CA ILE A 256 -10.33 17.94 -25.24
C ILE A 256 -10.74 19.32 -25.76
N TYR A 257 -11.17 20.23 -24.87
CA TYR A 257 -11.56 21.58 -25.28
C TYR A 257 -10.40 22.31 -25.99
N LEU A 258 -9.19 22.24 -25.45
CA LEU A 258 -8.00 22.83 -26.09
C LEU A 258 -7.66 22.17 -27.43
N LEU A 259 -7.74 20.84 -27.51
CA LEU A 259 -7.47 20.09 -28.73
C LEU A 259 -8.45 20.47 -29.84
N ILE A 260 -9.75 20.56 -29.54
CA ILE A 260 -10.76 21.03 -30.50
C ILE A 260 -10.48 22.48 -30.92
N ARG A 261 -10.10 23.36 -30.00
CA ARG A 261 -9.83 24.76 -30.35
C ARG A 261 -8.60 24.91 -31.24
N TYR A 262 -7.52 24.21 -30.93
CA TYR A 262 -6.37 24.17 -31.84
C TYR A 262 -6.73 23.50 -33.16
N SER A 263 -7.56 22.45 -33.17
CA SER A 263 -8.03 21.77 -34.40
C SER A 263 -8.60 22.78 -35.41
N LYS A 264 -9.49 23.65 -34.93
CA LYS A 264 -10.17 24.68 -35.74
C LYS A 264 -9.24 25.79 -36.23
N GLU A 265 -8.23 26.18 -35.45
CA GLU A 265 -7.31 27.26 -35.84
C GLU A 265 -6.42 26.87 -37.03
N GLU A 266 -5.96 25.62 -37.12
CA GLU A 266 -5.15 25.15 -38.27
C GLU A 266 -5.99 25.08 -39.56
N LEU A 267 -7.27 24.70 -39.45
CA LEU A 267 -8.20 24.70 -40.59
C LEU A 267 -8.47 26.10 -41.15
N GLN A 268 -8.24 27.16 -40.38
CA GLN A 268 -8.40 28.55 -40.82
C GLN A 268 -7.12 29.13 -41.43
N THR A 269 -5.97 28.47 -41.26
CA THR A 269 -4.67 28.91 -41.80
C THR A 269 -4.28 28.26 -43.12
N VAL A 270 -5.06 27.28 -43.59
CA VAL A 270 -4.95 26.63 -44.90
C VAL A 270 -5.99 27.21 -45.84
#